data_AF-A0A6G1Z6I9-F1
#
_entry.id   AF-A0A6G1Z6I9-F1
#
_cell.length_a   1.000
_cell.length_b   1.000
_cell.length_c   1.000
_cell.angle_alpha   90.00
_cell.angle_beta   90.00
_cell.angle_gamma   90.00
#
_symmetry.space_group_name_H-M   'P 1'
#
loop_
_entity.id
_entity.type
_entity.pdbx_description
1 polymer ?
#
loop_
_entity_poly.entity_id
_entity_poly.type
_entity_poly.pdbx_seq_one_letter_code
_entity_poly.pdbx_strand_id
1 'polypeptide(L)'
;MSLPPQQSANGTDGGTRPDRARSGAPAAGEAVGDRFSTDEIFQRVVATADEEVESETLKLYLSGLAAGFAITLTFFLYATGRAAFPNDATGLLAPLLYPLGFVYIIMGRYQLYTENTLTPVTLVLTRVASIPSLLRVWVSVLAGNLTGALIGTFVLASTGVFSPAAADAAVGIGIQGIETPWWDLVFKAMFAGWLVAGLVWLEHAVRDSISRVVLIYLVIYAIPASGLYHIVVSSADVFYLVFTGNVALTTGLWEFAVPVLLGNTIGGVFLVTLINYGQTENRFPDGEGPRRRLDLSDWLFRQRISKPR
;
A
#
# COMPACT_ATOMS: atom_id res chain seq x y z
N MET A 1 -8.27 -20.75 -71.89
CA MET A 1 -8.46 -21.32 -70.54
C MET A 1 -7.07 -21.48 -69.96
N SER A 2 -6.60 -20.45 -69.27
CA SER A 2 -5.23 -20.34 -68.78
C SER A 2 -5.32 -19.87 -67.34
N LEU A 3 -4.92 -20.73 -66.40
CA LEU A 3 -4.92 -20.44 -64.97
C LEU A 3 -3.91 -19.32 -64.67
N PRO A 4 -4.26 -18.31 -63.86
CA PRO A 4 -3.29 -17.33 -63.38
C PRO A 4 -2.36 -17.94 -62.32
N PRO A 5 -1.15 -17.37 -62.15
CA PRO A 5 -0.08 -17.95 -61.34
C PRO A 5 -0.36 -17.85 -59.83
N GLN A 6 0.12 -18.84 -59.09
CA GLN A 6 0.12 -18.87 -57.62
C GLN A 6 0.85 -17.63 -57.07
N GLN A 7 0.12 -16.79 -56.34
CA GLN A 7 0.74 -15.78 -55.48
C GLN A 7 1.40 -16.48 -54.29
N SER A 8 2.70 -16.24 -54.17
CA SER A 8 3.54 -16.58 -53.04
C SER A 8 2.90 -16.13 -51.72
N ALA A 9 2.74 -17.07 -50.80
CA ALA A 9 2.48 -16.79 -49.41
C ALA A 9 3.64 -15.94 -48.86
N ASN A 10 3.40 -14.63 -48.71
CA ASN A 10 4.27 -13.77 -47.93
C ASN A 10 4.01 -14.09 -46.45
N GLY A 11 4.75 -15.07 -45.94
CA GLY A 11 4.98 -15.23 -44.52
C GLY A 11 5.88 -14.10 -44.04
N THR A 12 5.26 -13.06 -43.47
CA THR A 12 5.97 -12.09 -42.63
C THR A 12 5.42 -12.21 -41.22
N ASP A 13 6.11 -13.04 -40.44
CA ASP A 13 6.39 -12.88 -39.00
C ASP A 13 5.28 -12.23 -38.16
N GLY A 14 4.18 -12.96 -37.99
CA GLY A 14 3.18 -12.69 -36.97
C GLY A 14 3.63 -13.20 -35.60
N GLY A 15 4.75 -12.69 -35.09
CA GLY A 15 5.04 -12.80 -33.66
C GLY A 15 4.00 -11.97 -32.91
N THR A 16 2.94 -12.60 -32.42
CA THR A 16 1.92 -11.94 -31.59
C THR A 16 2.61 -11.27 -30.41
N ARG A 17 2.83 -9.96 -30.50
CA ARG A 17 3.24 -9.16 -29.34
C ARG A 17 2.22 -9.46 -28.22
N PRO A 18 2.67 -9.81 -27.00
CA PRO A 18 1.75 -10.06 -25.90
C PRO A 18 0.86 -8.83 -25.68
N ASP A 19 -0.42 -9.06 -25.36
CA ASP A 19 -1.40 -8.01 -25.12
C ASP A 19 -0.85 -7.03 -24.06
N ARG A 20 -0.91 -5.73 -24.36
CA ARG A 20 -0.46 -4.65 -23.45
C ARG A 20 -1.60 -3.72 -23.10
N ALA A 21 -1.60 -3.23 -21.86
CA ALA A 21 -2.50 -2.19 -21.40
C ALA A 21 -2.17 -0.83 -22.05
N ARG A 22 -3.07 0.16 -21.93
CA ARG A 22 -2.83 1.53 -22.43
C ARG A 22 -1.61 2.19 -21.81
N SER A 23 -1.24 1.80 -20.59
CA SER A 23 -0.03 2.25 -19.90
C SER A 23 1.26 1.56 -20.39
N GLY A 24 1.17 0.64 -21.35
CA GLY A 24 2.30 -0.13 -21.86
C GLY A 24 2.70 -1.35 -21.03
N ALA A 25 2.06 -1.56 -19.87
CA ALA A 25 2.30 -2.73 -19.02
C ALA A 25 1.70 -4.02 -19.61
N PRO A 26 2.27 -5.22 -19.33
CA PRO A 26 1.73 -6.51 -19.78
C PRO A 26 0.30 -6.74 -19.28
N ALA A 27 -0.60 -7.15 -20.18
CA ALA A 27 -2.00 -7.49 -19.87
C ALA A 27 -2.22 -9.00 -19.61
N ALA A 28 -1.29 -9.85 -20.04
CA ALA A 28 -1.23 -11.28 -19.80
C ALA A 28 0.24 -11.73 -19.67
N GLY A 29 0.50 -12.84 -18.98
CA GLY A 29 1.84 -13.40 -18.85
C GLY A 29 2.36 -13.98 -20.17
N GLU A 30 3.62 -13.70 -20.49
CA GLU A 30 4.26 -14.07 -21.76
C GLU A 30 4.38 -15.60 -21.92
N ALA A 31 4.80 -16.29 -20.86
CA ALA A 31 4.93 -17.75 -20.87
C ALA A 31 3.61 -18.47 -20.57
N VAL A 32 2.85 -17.96 -19.60
CA VAL A 32 1.56 -18.51 -19.16
C VAL A 32 0.61 -17.33 -18.94
N GLY A 33 -0.50 -17.28 -19.69
CA GLY A 33 -1.36 -16.08 -19.76
C GLY A 33 -1.85 -15.54 -18.41
N ASP A 34 -2.07 -16.41 -17.43
CA ASP A 34 -2.53 -16.04 -16.07
C ASP A 34 -1.42 -15.98 -15.02
N ARG A 35 -0.15 -16.14 -15.42
CA ARG A 35 0.99 -16.10 -14.50
C ARG A 35 2.08 -15.20 -15.06
N PHE A 36 2.19 -14.01 -14.48
CA PHE A 36 3.25 -13.07 -14.77
C PHE A 36 4.58 -13.55 -14.18
N SER A 37 5.65 -13.37 -14.95
CA SER A 37 7.03 -13.41 -14.48
C SER A 37 7.31 -12.21 -13.55
N THR A 38 8.41 -12.29 -12.81
CA THR A 38 8.83 -11.20 -11.91
C THR A 38 9.03 -9.89 -12.66
N ASP A 39 9.61 -9.93 -13.86
CA ASP A 39 9.87 -8.76 -14.70
C ASP A 39 8.55 -8.12 -15.19
N GLU A 40 7.54 -8.92 -15.52
CA GLU A 40 6.21 -8.42 -15.92
C GLU A 40 5.46 -7.79 -14.74
N ILE A 41 5.55 -8.38 -13.55
CA ILE A 41 4.99 -7.77 -12.31
C ILE A 41 5.69 -6.43 -12.05
N PHE A 42 7.02 -6.39 -12.19
CA PHE A 42 7.80 -5.18 -12.03
C PHE A 42 7.38 -4.08 -13.01
N GLN A 43 7.15 -4.41 -14.30
CA GLN A 43 6.62 -3.45 -15.27
C GLN A 43 5.26 -2.88 -14.86
N ARG A 44 4.36 -3.72 -14.35
CA ARG A 44 3.04 -3.27 -13.87
C ARG A 44 3.18 -2.34 -12.67
N VAL A 45 4.07 -2.66 -11.72
CA VAL A 45 4.40 -1.81 -10.56
C VAL A 45 4.94 -0.46 -11.01
N VAL A 46 5.88 -0.43 -11.96
CA VAL A 46 6.47 0.81 -12.49
C VAL A 46 5.41 1.68 -13.17
N ALA A 47 4.52 1.08 -13.97
CA ALA A 47 3.44 1.82 -14.62
C ALA A 47 2.49 2.50 -13.62
N THR A 48 2.16 1.82 -12.52
CA THR A 48 1.33 2.41 -11.44
C THR A 48 2.11 3.47 -10.66
N ALA A 49 3.39 3.24 -10.38
CA ALA A 49 4.23 4.20 -9.69
C ALA A 49 4.34 5.54 -10.43
N ASP A 50 4.38 5.52 -11.77
CA ASP A 50 4.41 6.73 -12.58
C ASP A 50 3.14 7.56 -12.41
N GLU A 51 1.98 6.92 -12.51
CA GLU A 51 0.68 7.58 -12.30
C GLU A 51 0.58 8.23 -10.90
N GLU A 52 1.14 7.57 -9.88
CA GLU A 52 1.14 8.05 -8.50
C GLU A 52 2.08 9.25 -8.30
N VAL A 53 3.31 9.17 -8.79
CA VAL A 53 4.32 10.23 -8.63
C VAL A 53 3.99 11.45 -9.49
N GLU A 54 3.29 11.29 -10.62
CA GLU A 54 2.80 12.40 -11.45
C GLU A 54 1.47 13.02 -10.95
N SER A 55 0.73 12.32 -10.08
CA SER A 55 -0.55 12.81 -9.59
C SER A 55 -0.42 14.11 -8.78
N GLU A 56 -1.40 14.99 -8.98
CA GLU A 56 -1.49 16.27 -8.25
C GLU A 56 -1.62 16.04 -6.74
N THR A 57 -1.00 16.92 -5.95
CA THR A 57 -1.00 16.84 -4.48
C THR A 57 -2.41 16.80 -3.89
N LEU A 58 -3.36 17.59 -4.43
CA LEU A 58 -4.74 17.58 -3.96
C LEU A 58 -5.43 16.23 -4.23
N LYS A 59 -5.20 15.63 -5.40
CA LYS A 59 -5.75 14.31 -5.74
C LYS A 59 -5.19 13.22 -4.82
N LEU A 60 -3.89 13.24 -4.55
CA LEU A 60 -3.24 12.33 -3.60
C LEU A 60 -3.82 12.50 -2.20
N TYR A 61 -3.97 13.74 -1.73
CA TYR A 61 -4.55 14.05 -0.43
C TYR A 61 -6.00 13.58 -0.30
N LEU A 62 -6.87 13.87 -1.29
CA LEU A 62 -8.28 13.45 -1.26
C LEU A 62 -8.44 11.94 -1.36
N SER A 63 -7.61 11.27 -2.16
CA SER A 63 -7.56 9.81 -2.20
C SER A 63 -7.09 9.24 -0.86
N GLY A 64 -6.08 9.87 -0.25
CA GLY A 64 -5.62 9.52 1.10
C GLY A 64 -6.68 9.75 2.18
N LEU A 65 -7.47 10.81 2.06
CA LEU A 65 -8.58 11.11 2.95
C LEU A 65 -9.64 10.01 2.91
N ALA A 66 -10.01 9.55 1.71
CA ALA A 66 -10.93 8.42 1.54
C ALA A 66 -10.37 7.13 2.16
N ALA A 67 -9.07 6.85 1.99
CA ALA A 67 -8.42 5.73 2.65
C ALA A 67 -8.45 5.86 4.19
N GLY A 68 -8.23 7.07 4.73
CA GLY A 68 -8.34 7.32 6.18
C GLY A 68 -9.73 7.04 6.74
N PHE A 69 -10.79 7.40 6.01
CA PHE A 69 -12.16 7.02 6.38
C PHE A 69 -12.37 5.50 6.33
N ALA A 70 -11.84 4.82 5.32
CA ALA A 70 -11.90 3.35 5.27
C ALA A 70 -11.10 2.68 6.41
N ILE A 71 -10.01 3.30 6.89
CA ILE A 71 -9.31 2.85 8.10
C ILE A 71 -10.18 3.01 9.35
N THR A 72 -11.00 4.06 9.44
CA THR A 72 -11.96 4.21 10.54
C THR A 72 -12.92 3.01 10.61
N LEU A 73 -13.31 2.44 9.46
CA LEU A 73 -14.12 1.22 9.41
C LEU A 73 -13.36 0.01 9.98
N THR A 74 -12.08 -0.14 9.62
CA THR A 74 -11.20 -1.18 10.19
C THR A 74 -11.13 -1.08 11.72
N PHE A 75 -10.85 0.13 12.21
CA PHE A 75 -10.76 0.42 13.65
C PHE A 75 -12.09 0.11 14.36
N PHE A 76 -13.21 0.61 13.82
CA PHE A 76 -14.55 0.38 14.35
C PHE A 76 -14.90 -1.11 14.44
N LEU A 77 -14.67 -1.85 13.35
CA LEU A 77 -15.02 -3.26 13.28
C LEU A 77 -14.12 -4.12 14.16
N TYR A 78 -12.83 -3.79 14.28
CA TYR A 78 -11.91 -4.51 15.14
C TYR A 78 -12.27 -4.33 16.62
N ALA A 79 -12.53 -3.10 17.07
CA ALA A 79 -12.98 -2.82 18.44
C ALA A 79 -14.33 -3.50 18.74
N THR A 80 -15.27 -3.47 17.78
CA THR A 80 -16.56 -4.18 17.89
C THR A 80 -16.35 -5.69 18.01
N GLY A 81 -15.45 -6.27 17.21
CA GLY A 81 -15.08 -7.69 17.30
C GLY A 81 -14.48 -8.06 18.65
N ARG A 82 -13.57 -7.22 19.19
CA ARG A 82 -12.98 -7.43 20.52
C ARG A 82 -14.04 -7.43 21.62
N ALA A 83 -15.03 -6.54 21.53
CA ALA A 83 -16.15 -6.51 22.45
C ALA A 83 -17.14 -7.68 22.28
N ALA A 84 -17.32 -8.17 21.05
CA ALA A 84 -18.19 -9.31 20.76
C ALA A 84 -17.60 -10.65 21.23
N PHE A 85 -16.26 -10.75 21.30
CA PHE A 85 -15.54 -11.95 21.69
C PHE A 85 -14.61 -11.70 22.90
N PRO A 86 -15.14 -11.33 24.08
CA PRO A 86 -14.32 -10.91 25.22
C PRO A 86 -13.49 -12.05 25.82
N ASN A 87 -13.92 -13.30 25.65
CA ASN A 87 -13.27 -14.51 26.17
C ASN A 87 -12.58 -15.33 25.06
N ASP A 88 -12.25 -14.72 23.92
CA ASP A 88 -11.52 -15.40 22.86
C ASP A 88 -10.07 -15.70 23.29
N ALA A 89 -9.84 -16.94 23.73
CA ALA A 89 -8.53 -17.43 24.14
C ALA A 89 -7.51 -17.48 22.99
N THR A 90 -7.97 -17.51 21.73
CA THR A 90 -7.08 -17.54 20.57
C THR A 90 -6.61 -16.15 20.16
N GLY A 91 -7.44 -15.13 20.44
CA GLY A 91 -7.24 -13.76 19.96
C GLY A 91 -7.46 -13.60 18.44
N LEU A 92 -7.97 -14.61 17.75
CA LEU A 92 -8.08 -14.66 16.28
C LEU A 92 -9.46 -14.27 15.74
N LEU A 93 -10.50 -14.20 16.58
CA LEU A 93 -11.87 -13.91 16.12
C LEU A 93 -12.06 -12.44 15.75
N ALA A 94 -11.61 -11.51 16.58
CA ALA A 94 -11.72 -10.08 16.28
C ALA A 94 -10.88 -9.64 15.05
N PRO A 95 -9.64 -10.14 14.87
CA PRO A 95 -8.85 -9.91 13.66
C PRO A 95 -9.57 -10.23 12.34
N LEU A 96 -10.54 -11.14 12.30
CA LEU A 96 -11.31 -11.45 11.08
C LEU A 96 -12.05 -10.24 10.49
N LEU A 97 -12.40 -9.25 11.33
CA LEU A 97 -13.12 -8.06 10.87
C LEU A 97 -12.19 -6.94 10.40
N TYR A 98 -10.90 -7.02 10.75
CA TYR A 98 -9.92 -5.98 10.47
C TYR A 98 -9.66 -5.72 8.97
N PRO A 99 -9.58 -6.74 8.08
CA PRO A 99 -9.27 -6.49 6.68
C PRO A 99 -10.33 -5.71 5.90
N LEU A 100 -11.55 -5.57 6.45
CA LEU A 100 -12.68 -5.04 5.69
C LEU A 100 -12.46 -3.60 5.22
N GLY A 101 -11.87 -2.71 6.03
CA GLY A 101 -11.54 -1.36 5.55
C GLY A 101 -10.43 -1.37 4.50
N PHE A 102 -9.45 -2.26 4.60
CA PHE A 102 -8.40 -2.42 3.58
C PHE A 102 -8.94 -2.94 2.24
N VAL A 103 -9.96 -3.80 2.25
CA VAL A 103 -10.66 -4.19 1.03
C VAL A 103 -11.25 -2.96 0.33
N TYR A 104 -11.87 -2.03 1.06
CA TYR A 104 -12.38 -0.78 0.48
C TYR A 104 -11.25 0.09 -0.10
N ILE A 105 -10.11 0.17 0.60
CA ILE A 105 -8.95 0.96 0.17
C ILE A 105 -8.40 0.42 -1.15
N ILE A 106 -8.04 -0.86 -1.19
CA ILE A 106 -7.32 -1.44 -2.32
C ILE A 106 -8.26 -1.64 -3.51
N MET A 107 -9.48 -2.13 -3.28
CA MET A 107 -10.47 -2.28 -4.38
C MET A 107 -10.96 -0.92 -4.88
N GLY A 108 -11.05 0.08 -4.01
CA GLY A 108 -11.40 1.46 -4.35
C GLY A 108 -10.26 2.26 -4.95
N ARG A 109 -9.04 1.71 -4.99
CA ARG A 109 -7.79 2.38 -5.42
C ARG A 109 -7.54 3.70 -4.66
N TYR A 110 -7.87 3.71 -3.37
CA TYR A 110 -7.53 4.83 -2.50
C TYR A 110 -6.07 4.76 -2.09
N GLN A 111 -5.43 5.93 -1.97
CA GLN A 111 -4.01 6.00 -1.69
C GLN A 111 -3.73 5.79 -0.21
N LEU A 112 -3.01 4.72 0.13
CA LEU A 112 -2.55 4.45 1.49
C LEU A 112 -1.02 4.65 1.57
N TYR A 113 -0.55 5.31 2.63
CA TYR A 113 0.87 5.63 2.81
C TYR A 113 1.76 4.37 2.72
N THR A 114 1.34 3.29 3.36
CA THR A 114 2.11 2.05 3.45
C THR A 114 2.19 1.31 2.11
N GLU A 115 1.18 1.44 1.25
CA GLU A 115 1.22 0.91 -0.13
C GLU A 115 2.23 1.67 -1.00
N ASN A 116 2.33 2.98 -0.77
CA ASN A 116 3.29 3.88 -1.44
C ASN A 116 4.75 3.65 -1.03
N THR A 117 5.04 2.68 -0.14
CA THR A 117 6.42 2.28 0.18
C THR A 117 7.02 1.31 -0.84
N LEU A 118 6.22 0.81 -1.81
CA LEU A 118 6.69 -0.03 -2.91
C LEU A 118 6.77 0.71 -4.24
N THR A 119 5.65 1.26 -4.71
CA THR A 119 5.50 1.78 -6.07
C THR A 119 6.41 3.01 -6.30
N PRO A 120 6.23 4.18 -5.66
CA PRO A 120 7.13 5.33 -5.80
C PRO A 120 8.60 5.06 -5.46
N VAL A 121 8.88 4.19 -4.49
CA VAL A 121 10.25 3.87 -4.06
C VAL A 121 11.03 3.19 -5.19
N THR A 122 10.36 2.32 -5.95
CA THR A 122 10.95 1.68 -7.14
C THR A 122 11.46 2.71 -8.15
N LEU A 123 10.69 3.78 -8.42
CA LEU A 123 11.13 4.84 -9.33
C LEU A 123 12.29 5.67 -8.79
N VAL A 124 12.37 5.85 -7.46
CA VAL A 124 13.47 6.58 -6.83
C VAL A 124 14.76 5.77 -6.83
N LEU A 125 14.70 4.47 -6.49
CA LEU A 125 15.87 3.58 -6.52
C LEU A 125 16.48 3.48 -7.92
N THR A 126 15.63 3.55 -8.93
CA THR A 126 16.02 3.51 -10.35
C THR A 126 16.39 4.88 -10.93
N ARG A 127 16.31 5.95 -10.11
CA ARG A 127 16.55 7.36 -10.47
C ARG A 127 15.67 7.88 -11.62
N VAL A 128 14.48 7.32 -11.77
CA VAL A 128 13.43 7.84 -12.67
C VAL A 128 12.68 8.98 -11.98
N ALA A 129 12.41 8.84 -10.68
CA ALA A 129 11.86 9.89 -9.82
C ALA A 129 12.90 10.37 -8.80
N SER A 130 12.76 11.61 -8.33
CA SER A 130 13.64 12.16 -7.29
C SER A 130 13.09 11.93 -5.87
N ILE A 131 13.97 11.96 -4.87
CA ILE A 131 13.59 11.82 -3.45
C ILE A 131 12.56 12.89 -3.03
N PRO A 132 12.67 14.17 -3.40
CA PRO A 132 11.63 15.16 -3.09
C PRO A 132 10.26 14.81 -3.69
N SER A 133 10.21 14.20 -4.88
CA SER A 133 8.95 13.74 -5.49
C SER A 133 8.31 12.62 -4.68
N LEU A 134 9.11 11.67 -4.18
CA LEU A 134 8.66 10.61 -3.26
C LEU A 134 8.14 11.18 -1.94
N LEU A 135 8.90 12.08 -1.32
CA LEU A 135 8.50 12.72 -0.06
C LEU A 135 7.19 13.50 -0.22
N ARG A 136 6.98 14.17 -1.36
CA ARG A 136 5.71 14.83 -1.67
C ARG A 136 4.56 13.83 -1.67
N VAL A 137 4.70 12.69 -2.36
CA VAL A 137 3.65 11.65 -2.39
C VAL A 137 3.37 11.16 -0.97
N TRP A 138 4.42 10.74 -0.26
CA TRP A 138 4.32 10.23 1.11
C TRP A 138 3.64 11.20 2.06
N VAL A 139 4.05 12.46 2.09
CA VAL A 139 3.47 13.47 2.99
C VAL A 139 2.02 13.77 2.60
N SER A 140 1.72 13.89 1.30
CA SER A 140 0.35 14.20 0.83
C SER A 140 -0.63 13.09 1.19
N VAL A 141 -0.23 11.84 0.94
CA VAL A 141 -1.06 10.66 1.21
C VAL A 141 -1.18 10.43 2.71
N LEU A 142 -0.08 10.46 3.47
CA LEU A 142 -0.11 10.29 4.92
C LEU A 142 -0.96 11.37 5.59
N ALA A 143 -0.82 12.64 5.19
CA ALA A 143 -1.66 13.72 5.71
C ALA A 143 -3.16 13.46 5.44
N GLY A 144 -3.51 13.02 4.22
CA GLY A 144 -4.88 12.62 3.91
C GLY A 144 -5.37 11.46 4.79
N ASN A 145 -4.57 10.39 4.89
CA ASN A 145 -4.88 9.23 5.71
C ASN A 145 -5.14 9.60 7.17
N LEU A 146 -4.25 10.41 7.76
CA LEU A 146 -4.36 10.86 9.14
C LEU A 146 -5.58 11.76 9.35
N THR A 147 -5.88 12.68 8.42
CA THR A 147 -7.07 13.53 8.52
C THR A 147 -8.35 12.69 8.46
N GLY A 148 -8.43 11.69 7.59
CA GLY A 148 -9.62 10.83 7.48
C GLY A 148 -9.82 10.00 8.74
N ALA A 149 -8.75 9.40 9.26
CA ALA A 149 -8.76 8.67 10.52
C ALA A 149 -9.12 9.56 11.71
N LEU A 150 -8.59 10.79 11.77
CA LEU A 150 -8.88 11.77 12.82
C LEU A 150 -10.37 12.15 12.83
N ILE A 151 -10.94 12.50 11.68
CA ILE A 151 -12.37 12.86 11.58
C ILE A 151 -13.24 11.65 11.94
N GLY A 152 -12.93 10.48 11.40
CA GLY A 152 -13.71 9.27 11.66
C GLY A 152 -13.69 8.84 13.13
N THR A 153 -12.51 8.83 13.75
CA THR A 153 -12.38 8.48 15.17
C THR A 153 -12.97 9.54 16.10
N PHE A 154 -12.94 10.83 15.72
CA PHE A 154 -13.66 11.88 16.44
C PHE A 154 -15.17 11.60 16.49
N VAL A 155 -15.77 11.20 15.36
CA VAL A 155 -17.17 10.79 15.32
C VAL A 155 -17.42 9.58 16.20
N LEU A 156 -16.58 8.55 16.14
CA LEU A 156 -16.72 7.36 16.99
C LEU A 156 -16.58 7.68 18.49
N ALA A 157 -15.72 8.62 18.87
CA ALA A 157 -15.51 9.02 20.27
C ALA A 157 -16.62 9.94 20.80
N SER A 158 -17.25 10.73 19.93
CA SER A 158 -18.21 11.78 20.33
C SER A 158 -19.68 11.39 20.16
N THR A 159 -19.96 10.19 19.62
CA THR A 159 -21.32 9.74 19.30
C THR A 159 -21.60 8.34 19.85
N GLY A 160 -22.86 7.91 19.78
CA GLY A 160 -23.29 6.56 20.20
C GLY A 160 -23.09 5.46 19.16
N VAL A 161 -22.19 5.64 18.18
CA VAL A 161 -21.92 4.62 17.16
C VAL A 161 -21.27 3.39 17.78
N PHE A 162 -20.33 3.57 18.72
CA PHE A 162 -19.84 2.47 19.54
C PHE A 162 -20.85 2.12 20.64
N SER A 163 -21.03 0.82 20.87
CA SER A 163 -21.55 0.36 22.15
C SER A 163 -20.53 0.65 23.26
N PRO A 164 -20.95 0.78 24.53
CA PRO A 164 -20.00 1.01 25.63
C PRO A 164 -18.86 -0.03 25.66
N ALA A 165 -19.19 -1.31 25.47
CA ALA A 165 -18.19 -2.37 25.43
C ALA A 165 -17.20 -2.25 24.25
N ALA A 166 -17.66 -1.80 23.07
CA ALA A 166 -16.79 -1.57 21.92
C ALA A 166 -15.89 -0.34 22.12
N ALA A 167 -16.41 0.71 22.77
CA ALA A 167 -15.62 1.88 23.15
C ALA A 167 -14.50 1.50 24.12
N ASP A 168 -14.81 0.74 25.18
CA ASP A 168 -13.83 0.25 26.14
C ASP A 168 -12.78 -0.64 25.47
N ALA A 169 -13.20 -1.51 24.54
CA ALA A 169 -12.28 -2.34 23.77
C ALA A 169 -11.35 -1.50 22.89
N ALA A 170 -11.84 -0.42 22.27
CA ALA A 170 -11.03 0.50 21.47
C ALA A 170 -9.99 1.23 22.32
N VAL A 171 -10.35 1.67 23.54
CA VAL A 171 -9.39 2.22 24.50
C VAL A 171 -8.33 1.16 24.85
N GLY A 172 -8.74 -0.05 25.18
CA GLY A 172 -7.83 -1.15 25.53
C GLY A 172 -6.82 -1.48 24.43
N ILE A 173 -7.26 -1.53 23.16
CA ILE A 173 -6.37 -1.73 22.00
C ILE A 173 -5.30 -0.62 21.94
N GLY A 174 -5.72 0.65 22.07
CA GLY A 174 -4.80 1.78 22.01
C GLY A 174 -3.79 1.78 23.16
N ILE A 175 -4.25 1.52 24.39
CA ILE A 175 -3.38 1.43 25.58
C ILE A 175 -2.35 0.30 25.42
N GLN A 176 -2.76 -0.87 24.92
CA GLN A 176 -1.83 -1.96 24.62
C GLN A 176 -0.74 -1.55 23.61
N GLY A 177 -1.09 -0.71 22.63
CA GLY A 177 -0.13 -0.11 21.71
C GLY A 177 0.89 0.78 22.41
N ILE A 178 0.44 1.67 23.30
CA ILE A 178 1.28 2.60 24.09
C ILE A 178 2.19 1.84 25.06
N GLU A 179 1.71 0.77 25.67
CA GLU A 179 2.47 -0.05 26.63
C GLU A 179 3.49 -0.97 25.96
N THR A 180 3.39 -1.16 24.64
CA THR A 180 4.38 -1.97 23.91
C THR A 180 5.71 -1.23 23.85
N PRO A 181 6.85 -1.87 24.19
CA PRO A 181 8.15 -1.21 24.16
C PRO A 181 8.46 -0.57 22.80
N TRP A 182 9.08 0.61 22.81
CA TRP A 182 9.31 1.42 21.61
C TRP A 182 10.00 0.66 20.46
N TRP A 183 11.04 -0.12 20.77
CA TRP A 183 11.75 -0.91 19.74
C TRP A 183 10.95 -2.13 19.28
N ASP A 184 10.14 -2.72 20.15
CA ASP A 184 9.24 -3.81 19.76
C ASP A 184 8.19 -3.30 18.77
N LEU A 185 7.67 -2.07 18.98
CA LEU A 185 6.80 -1.41 18.01
C LEU A 185 7.48 -1.22 16.66
N VAL A 186 8.73 -0.75 16.62
CA VAL A 186 9.49 -0.59 15.37
C VAL A 186 9.60 -1.92 14.64
N PHE A 187 10.03 -3.00 15.30
CA PHE A 187 10.22 -4.29 14.64
C PHE A 187 8.90 -4.94 14.22
N LYS A 188 7.86 -4.90 15.08
CA LYS A 188 6.52 -5.37 14.73
C LYS A 188 5.97 -4.62 13.51
N ALA A 189 6.12 -3.30 13.50
CA ALA A 189 5.70 -2.47 12.37
C ALA A 189 6.57 -2.72 11.13
N MET A 190 7.84 -3.06 11.27
CA MET A 190 8.69 -3.46 10.14
C MET A 190 8.16 -4.71 9.44
N PHE A 191 7.73 -5.72 10.19
CA PHE A 191 7.07 -6.89 9.59
C PHE A 191 5.74 -6.53 8.93
N ALA A 192 4.92 -5.67 9.55
CA ALA A 192 3.68 -5.19 8.91
C ALA A 192 3.96 -4.41 7.61
N GLY A 193 4.98 -3.55 7.59
CA GLY A 193 5.40 -2.80 6.41
C GLY A 193 5.84 -3.72 5.28
N TRP A 194 6.61 -4.77 5.60
CA TRP A 194 6.94 -5.82 4.65
C TRP A 194 5.68 -6.48 4.10
N LEU A 195 4.77 -6.96 4.96
CA LEU A 195 3.55 -7.63 4.53
C LEU A 195 2.72 -6.78 3.57
N VAL A 196 2.55 -5.47 3.86
CA VAL A 196 1.81 -4.56 2.99
C VAL A 196 2.54 -4.33 1.66
N ALA A 197 3.86 -4.12 1.66
CA ALA A 197 4.60 -4.02 0.40
C ALA A 197 4.49 -5.32 -0.42
N GLY A 198 4.56 -6.48 0.22
CA GLY A 198 4.35 -7.79 -0.41
C GLY A 198 2.94 -7.93 -0.98
N LEU A 199 1.91 -7.44 -0.28
CA LEU A 199 0.54 -7.39 -0.78
C LEU A 199 0.45 -6.57 -2.07
N VAL A 200 1.05 -5.38 -2.10
CA VAL A 200 1.05 -4.54 -3.32
C VAL A 200 1.72 -5.28 -4.47
N TRP A 201 2.86 -5.95 -4.24
CA TRP A 201 3.51 -6.77 -5.26
C TRP A 201 2.59 -7.88 -5.79
N LEU A 202 1.97 -8.64 -4.89
CA LEU A 202 1.07 -9.75 -5.25
C LEU A 202 -0.22 -9.27 -5.92
N GLU A 203 -0.71 -8.08 -5.56
CA GLU A 203 -1.87 -7.45 -6.20
C GLU A 203 -1.60 -7.19 -7.70
N HIS A 204 -0.38 -6.78 -8.04
CA HIS A 204 0.08 -6.62 -9.42
C HIS A 204 0.34 -7.96 -10.12
N ALA A 205 0.42 -9.07 -9.39
CA ALA A 205 0.55 -10.41 -9.96
C ALA A 205 -0.80 -11.06 -10.30
N VAL A 206 -1.92 -10.59 -9.73
CA VAL A 206 -3.25 -11.15 -9.98
C VAL A 206 -4.05 -10.35 -11.01
N ARG A 207 -5.05 -11.02 -11.61
CA ARG A 207 -5.90 -10.45 -12.68
C ARG A 207 -7.36 -10.27 -12.24
N ASP A 208 -7.89 -11.20 -11.48
CA ASP A 208 -9.31 -11.20 -11.11
C ASP A 208 -9.56 -10.59 -9.72
N SER A 209 -10.75 -10.02 -9.57
CA SER A 209 -11.17 -9.32 -8.36
C SER A 209 -11.31 -10.23 -7.14
N ILE A 210 -11.68 -11.51 -7.31
CA ILE A 210 -11.90 -12.43 -6.20
C ILE A 210 -10.56 -12.82 -5.57
N SER A 211 -9.59 -13.25 -6.38
CA SER A 211 -8.23 -13.55 -5.92
C SER A 211 -7.60 -12.33 -5.24
N ARG A 212 -7.85 -11.13 -5.77
CA ARG A 212 -7.40 -9.88 -5.15
C ARG A 212 -8.00 -9.68 -3.77
N VAL A 213 -9.32 -9.81 -3.61
CA VAL A 213 -9.98 -9.70 -2.30
C VAL A 213 -9.45 -10.74 -1.32
N VAL A 214 -9.27 -11.99 -1.75
CA VAL A 214 -8.71 -13.06 -0.90
C VAL A 214 -7.30 -12.74 -0.45
N LEU A 215 -6.43 -12.27 -1.36
CA LEU A 215 -5.06 -11.86 -1.03
C LEU A 215 -5.03 -10.70 -0.02
N ILE A 216 -5.82 -9.66 -0.29
CA ILE A 216 -5.98 -8.51 0.64
C ILE A 216 -6.40 -9.02 2.01
N TYR A 217 -7.46 -9.84 2.04
CA TYR A 217 -8.03 -10.33 3.28
C TYR A 217 -7.02 -11.13 4.09
N LEU A 218 -6.34 -12.11 3.49
CA LEU A 218 -5.40 -12.98 4.18
C LEU A 218 -4.16 -12.23 4.67
N VAL A 219 -3.57 -11.37 3.84
CA VAL A 219 -2.34 -10.65 4.22
C VAL A 219 -2.64 -9.60 5.29
N ILE A 220 -3.73 -8.85 5.16
CA ILE A 220 -4.11 -7.84 6.14
C ILE A 220 -4.59 -8.48 7.44
N TYR A 221 -5.25 -9.64 7.40
CA TYR A 221 -5.63 -10.40 8.60
C TYR A 221 -4.41 -10.79 9.44
N ALA A 222 -3.30 -11.16 8.80
CA ALA A 222 -2.08 -11.57 9.49
C ALA A 222 -1.49 -10.47 10.38
N ILE A 223 -1.75 -9.19 10.09
CA ILE A 223 -1.25 -8.05 10.86
C ILE A 223 -1.79 -8.05 12.30
N PRO A 224 -3.11 -7.88 12.56
CA PRO A 224 -3.65 -7.94 13.90
C PRO A 224 -3.58 -9.34 14.52
N ALA A 225 -3.72 -10.40 13.72
CA ALA A 225 -3.64 -11.79 14.21
C ALA A 225 -2.26 -12.12 14.80
N SER A 226 -1.20 -11.44 14.34
CA SER A 226 0.16 -11.60 14.85
C SER A 226 0.60 -10.47 15.79
N GLY A 227 -0.32 -9.58 16.19
CA GLY A 227 -0.01 -8.44 17.06
C GLY A 227 0.97 -7.43 16.44
N LEU A 228 0.91 -7.25 15.12
CA LEU A 228 1.70 -6.26 14.38
C LEU A 228 0.93 -4.94 14.24
N TYR A 229 1.67 -3.85 13.97
CA TYR A 229 1.11 -2.50 13.97
C TYR A 229 1.24 -1.82 12.60
N HIS A 230 0.19 -1.09 12.24
CA HIS A 230 0.07 -0.38 10.98
C HIS A 230 -0.21 1.10 11.23
N ILE A 231 0.64 1.99 10.72
CA ILE A 231 0.70 3.40 11.12
C ILE A 231 -0.64 4.14 11.04
N VAL A 232 -1.41 3.95 9.98
CA VAL A 232 -2.69 4.66 9.84
C VAL A 232 -3.73 4.17 10.85
N VAL A 233 -3.71 2.88 11.20
CA VAL A 233 -4.60 2.29 12.21
C VAL A 233 -4.14 2.71 13.60
N SER A 234 -2.83 2.58 13.89
CA SER A 234 -2.23 3.06 15.15
C SER A 234 -2.45 4.55 15.38
N SER A 235 -2.50 5.35 14.32
CA SER A 235 -2.86 6.77 14.44
C SER A 235 -4.33 6.97 14.79
N ALA A 236 -5.23 6.14 14.23
CA ALA A 236 -6.64 6.11 14.63
C ALA A 236 -6.79 5.74 16.11
N ASP A 237 -6.04 4.74 16.60
CA ASP A 237 -5.99 4.37 18.02
C ASP A 237 -5.55 5.57 18.88
N VAL A 238 -4.46 6.26 18.49
CA VAL A 238 -3.97 7.46 19.19
C VAL A 238 -5.01 8.57 19.22
N PHE A 239 -5.64 8.90 18.08
CA PHE A 239 -6.65 9.95 18.03
C PHE A 239 -7.86 9.60 18.91
N TYR A 240 -8.31 8.35 18.89
CA TYR A 240 -9.41 7.91 19.75
C TYR A 240 -9.06 8.03 21.24
N LEU A 241 -7.87 7.63 21.66
CA LEU A 241 -7.39 7.80 23.05
C LEU A 241 -7.33 9.27 23.47
N VAL A 242 -6.90 10.15 22.55
CA VAL A 242 -6.86 11.59 22.80
C VAL A 242 -8.26 12.17 22.98
N PHE A 243 -9.20 11.84 22.09
CA PHE A 243 -10.57 12.34 22.18
C PHE A 243 -11.34 11.82 23.39
N THR A 244 -11.00 10.62 23.87
CA THR A 244 -11.58 10.04 25.09
C THR A 244 -10.85 10.45 26.37
N GLY A 245 -9.79 11.26 26.28
CA GLY A 245 -9.06 11.79 27.43
C GLY A 245 -8.11 10.79 28.11
N ASN A 246 -7.81 9.66 27.47
CA ASN A 246 -6.96 8.60 28.03
C ASN A 246 -5.46 8.90 27.90
N VAL A 247 -5.03 9.56 26.82
CA VAL A 247 -3.61 9.84 26.53
C VAL A 247 -3.45 11.24 25.91
N ALA A 248 -2.36 11.93 26.23
CA ALA A 248 -1.99 13.19 25.59
C ALA A 248 -1.51 12.94 24.15
N LEU A 249 -1.83 13.83 23.21
CA LEU A 249 -1.47 13.68 21.79
C LEU A 249 0.04 13.47 21.60
N THR A 250 0.88 14.22 22.32
CA THR A 250 2.34 14.10 22.23
C THR A 250 2.84 12.72 22.65
N THR A 251 2.28 12.16 23.73
CA THR A 251 2.60 10.80 24.19
C THR A 251 2.17 9.77 23.15
N GLY A 252 0.93 9.85 22.66
CA GLY A 252 0.44 8.91 21.65
C GLY A 252 1.25 8.96 20.34
N LEU A 253 1.64 10.16 19.92
CA LEU A 253 2.49 10.33 18.74
C LEU A 253 3.90 9.79 18.96
N TRP A 254 4.54 10.05 20.11
CA TRP A 254 5.93 9.65 20.32
C TRP A 254 6.09 8.18 20.70
N GLU A 255 5.28 7.69 21.63
CA GLU A 255 5.38 6.34 22.18
C GLU A 255 4.75 5.29 21.26
N PHE A 256 3.80 5.66 20.39
CA PHE A 256 3.09 4.70 19.54
C PHE A 256 3.16 4.98 18.04
N ALA A 257 2.66 6.12 17.53
CA ALA A 257 2.62 6.37 16.08
C ALA A 257 4.04 6.51 15.47
N VAL A 258 4.88 7.33 16.12
CA VAL A 258 6.35 7.35 16.14
C VAL A 258 7.05 6.11 15.55
N PRO A 259 7.28 5.10 16.41
CA PRO A 259 7.99 3.89 16.05
C PRO A 259 7.27 3.07 14.99
N VAL A 260 5.93 3.08 14.95
CA VAL A 260 5.16 2.33 13.95
C VAL A 260 5.37 2.89 12.55
N LEU A 261 5.41 4.22 12.39
CA LEU A 261 5.72 4.86 11.11
C LEU A 261 7.09 4.41 10.64
N LEU A 262 8.11 4.55 11.49
CA LEU A 262 9.49 4.17 11.17
C LEU A 262 9.59 2.71 10.75
N GLY A 263 9.00 1.80 11.53
CA GLY A 263 8.98 0.38 11.21
C GLY A 263 8.32 0.10 9.87
N ASN A 264 7.09 0.58 9.67
CA ASN A 264 6.37 0.35 8.40
C ASN A 264 7.17 0.88 7.19
N THR A 265 7.78 2.07 7.28
CA THR A 265 8.61 2.62 6.20
C THR A 265 9.82 1.73 5.92
N ILE A 266 10.56 1.34 6.96
CA ILE A 266 11.76 0.50 6.81
C ILE A 266 11.40 -0.84 6.18
N GLY A 267 10.36 -1.51 6.69
CA GLY A 267 9.91 -2.82 6.21
C GLY A 267 9.47 -2.79 4.76
N GLY A 268 8.70 -1.77 4.37
CA GLY A 268 8.24 -1.60 2.99
C GLY A 268 9.40 -1.35 2.03
N VAL A 269 10.27 -0.37 2.33
CA VAL A 269 11.43 -0.03 1.49
C VAL A 269 12.42 -1.20 1.39
N PHE A 270 12.60 -1.97 2.46
CA PHE A 270 13.51 -3.12 2.47
C PHE A 270 13.12 -4.19 1.45
N LEU A 271 11.85 -4.62 1.44
CA LEU A 271 11.37 -5.62 0.48
C LEU A 271 11.59 -5.14 -0.96
N VAL A 272 11.31 -3.87 -1.20
CA VAL A 272 11.39 -3.23 -2.53
C VAL A 272 12.84 -3.16 -2.98
N THR A 273 13.75 -2.85 -2.08
CA THR A 273 15.18 -2.84 -2.35
C THR A 273 15.67 -4.24 -2.71
N LEU A 274 15.21 -5.28 -2.01
CA LEU A 274 15.55 -6.68 -2.29
C LEU A 274 15.04 -7.12 -3.67
N ILE A 275 13.78 -6.82 -3.99
CA ILE A 275 13.18 -7.12 -5.29
C ILE A 275 13.92 -6.36 -6.40
N ASN A 276 14.15 -5.05 -6.23
CA ASN A 276 14.86 -4.25 -7.21
C ASN A 276 16.28 -4.78 -7.45
N TYR A 277 17.03 -5.10 -6.39
CA TYR A 277 18.39 -5.64 -6.50
C TYR A 277 18.40 -6.94 -7.31
N GLY A 278 17.50 -7.88 -7.03
CA GLY A 278 17.37 -9.13 -7.79
C GLY A 278 16.91 -8.95 -9.23
N GLN A 279 16.26 -7.83 -9.55
CA GLN A 279 15.76 -7.52 -10.90
C GLN A 279 16.74 -6.68 -11.71
N THR A 280 17.65 -5.92 -11.08
CA THR A 280 18.56 -5.01 -11.81
C THR A 280 19.64 -5.73 -12.62
N GLU A 281 19.82 -7.05 -12.44
CA GLU A 281 20.65 -7.86 -13.33
C GLU A 281 19.99 -8.12 -14.70
N ASN A 282 18.68 -7.94 -14.83
CA ASN A 282 17.94 -8.01 -16.09
C ASN A 282 17.42 -6.61 -16.47
N ARG A 283 17.73 -6.18 -17.70
CA ARG A 283 17.43 -4.85 -18.25
C ARG A 283 15.98 -4.44 -18.00
N PHE A 284 15.76 -3.14 -17.73
CA PHE A 284 14.45 -2.50 -17.90
C PHE A 284 13.85 -2.95 -19.23
N PRO A 285 12.74 -3.70 -19.23
CA PRO A 285 12.15 -4.16 -20.47
C PRO A 285 11.55 -2.97 -21.23
N ASP A 286 11.87 -2.90 -22.53
CA ASP A 286 11.57 -1.82 -23.47
C ASP A 286 10.06 -1.51 -23.58
N GLY A 287 9.57 -0.72 -22.63
CA GLY A 287 8.27 -0.04 -22.66
C GLY A 287 8.49 1.46 -22.58
N GLU A 288 8.20 2.17 -23.68
CA GLU A 288 8.37 3.62 -23.86
C GLU A 288 9.82 4.16 -23.76
N GLY A 289 10.75 3.53 -24.47
CA GLY A 289 12.10 4.04 -24.67
C GLY A 289 12.94 4.14 -23.39
N PRO A 290 14.28 4.28 -23.50
CA PRO A 290 15.11 4.42 -22.32
C PRO A 290 14.87 5.77 -21.64
N ARG A 291 14.09 5.78 -20.55
CA ARG A 291 13.99 6.96 -19.67
C ARG A 291 15.37 7.30 -19.12
N ARG A 292 15.72 8.59 -19.17
CA ARG A 292 17.03 9.05 -18.74
C ARG A 292 17.09 9.10 -17.21
N ARG A 293 18.03 8.37 -16.60
CA ARG A 293 18.32 8.50 -15.17
C ARG A 293 18.61 9.95 -14.81
N LEU A 294 18.00 10.44 -13.73
CA LEU A 294 18.29 11.76 -13.18
C LEU A 294 19.75 11.84 -12.73
N ASP A 295 20.36 13.01 -12.91
CA ASP A 295 21.66 13.30 -12.29
C ASP A 295 21.53 13.36 -10.76
N LEU A 296 22.62 13.16 -10.03
CA LEU A 296 22.62 13.08 -8.57
C LEU A 296 22.03 14.30 -7.88
N SER A 297 22.32 15.51 -8.39
CA SER A 297 21.79 16.76 -7.84
C SER A 297 20.27 16.86 -8.02
N ASP A 298 19.78 16.52 -9.21
CA ASP A 298 18.36 16.50 -9.52
C ASP A 298 17.62 15.42 -8.72
N TRP A 299 18.24 14.24 -8.56
CA TRP A 299 17.69 13.11 -7.82
C TRP A 299 17.57 13.39 -6.31
N LEU A 300 18.55 14.07 -5.72
CA LEU A 300 18.57 14.37 -4.27
C LEU A 300 17.73 15.59 -3.90
N PHE A 301 17.80 16.66 -4.69
CA PHE A 301 17.37 17.99 -4.22
C PHE A 301 16.27 18.65 -5.02
N ARG A 302 15.99 18.20 -6.25
CA ARG A 302 14.97 18.83 -7.11
C ARG A 302 13.77 17.93 -7.26
N GLN A 303 12.57 18.46 -7.11
CA GLN A 303 11.36 17.71 -7.43
C GLN A 303 11.27 17.53 -8.95
N ARG A 304 11.63 16.33 -9.43
CA ARG A 304 11.71 15.98 -10.86
C ARG A 304 11.28 14.54 -11.07
N ILE A 305 10.80 14.28 -12.29
CA ILE A 305 10.47 12.97 -12.84
C ILE A 305 11.03 12.95 -14.26
N SER A 306 11.74 11.88 -14.63
CA SER A 306 12.21 11.69 -16.00
C SER A 306 11.03 11.39 -16.92
N LYS A 307 10.86 12.19 -17.97
CA LYS A 307 9.87 11.90 -19.02
C LYS A 307 10.41 10.89 -20.04
N PRO A 308 9.55 10.01 -20.59
CA PRO A 308 9.90 9.23 -21.77
C PRO A 308 10.21 10.15 -22.96
N ARG A 309 11.10 9.70 -23.85
CA ARG A 309 11.51 10.42 -25.06
C ARG A 309 10.58 10.12 -26.22
#